data_AF-A0A7X2PM53-F1
#
_entry.id   AF-A0A7X2PM53-F1
#
_cell.length_a   1.000
_cell.length_b   1.000
_cell.length_c   1.000
_cell.angle_alpha   90.00
_cell.angle_beta   90.00
_cell.angle_gamma   90.00
#
_symmetry.space_group_name_H-M   'P 1'
#
loop_
_entity.id
_entity.type
_entity.pdbx_description
1 polymer ?
#
loop_
_entity_poly.entity_id
_entity_poly.type
_entity_poly.pdbx_seq_one_letter_code
_entity_poly.pdbx_strand_id
1 'polypeptide(L)'
;MTPWIALAAALALPHHEEISPGVHAAGYADKHRDANSGWIATADGTLLIDLPRGIPVPEYLALVEKSTGKRARKLILTQPESADQAMLAELKMRGVERTTTAGGVQYLPFPGGAAVFHSRSKTLFGGPFVVHGPRKGLAKADTASLAATLRKLEELAPAHVVPGFGTWGGLPVLTRHRKFVEELRRQVSYFVCQDKPHADLLKEIAMPAEYQAWMPYDNPQPDEIEHVYRELTVPSAPFSGRAPSPGDGKTHALVLIGDLPHEPGHLEEGLRPVFEATGVEAHFTVDIRALNAENLAKVQLLVILRDGLMRPNITWMTPAQERAIVEFVEGGKAFLNLHNSMGLYPAGGPYLNLVGGRYIGHGPLERFRVEVVDPNHPVTRGVKDFFAADEQHTPPYDEKKVHLLLRNRSDDGKAVAAAGWAYEPGKGRLCHLANGHTRDALHHPMNQLLMRNAVNWCLRRE
;
A
#
# COMPACT_ATOMS: atom_id res chain seq x y z
N MET A 1 11.23 46.57 -49.53
CA MET A 1 11.67 45.26 -49.03
C MET A 1 10.93 44.98 -47.73
N THR A 2 10.10 43.94 -47.72
CA THR A 2 9.67 43.17 -46.53
C THR A 2 10.81 42.23 -46.08
N PRO A 3 10.67 41.35 -45.06
CA PRO A 3 9.68 41.28 -43.96
C PRO A 3 10.41 41.52 -42.60
N TRP A 4 9.97 41.18 -41.37
CA TRP A 4 8.83 40.42 -40.82
C TRP A 4 8.32 41.09 -39.51
N ILE A 5 7.00 41.12 -39.31
CA ILE A 5 6.37 40.87 -37.99
C ILE A 5 5.14 40.00 -38.28
N ALA A 6 5.32 38.68 -38.24
CA ALA A 6 4.19 37.77 -38.12
C ALA A 6 3.72 37.84 -36.67
N LEU A 7 2.55 38.42 -36.42
CA LEU A 7 1.87 38.29 -35.13
C LEU A 7 1.46 36.82 -35.01
N ALA A 8 2.31 36.01 -34.39
CA ALA A 8 1.98 34.61 -34.13
C ALA A 8 0.74 34.59 -33.24
N ALA A 9 -0.38 34.08 -33.78
CA ALA A 9 -1.56 33.81 -32.98
C ALA A 9 -1.12 32.88 -31.84
N ALA A 10 -1.33 33.32 -30.60
CA ALA A 10 -0.96 32.51 -29.44
C ALA A 10 -1.65 31.14 -29.57
N LEU A 11 -0.86 30.07 -29.57
CA LEU A 11 -1.40 28.71 -29.58
C LEU A 11 -2.32 28.57 -28.37
N ALA A 12 -3.57 28.16 -28.59
CA ALA A 12 -4.56 28.01 -27.53
C ALA A 12 -4.00 27.18 -26.37
N LEU A 13 -3.32 26.06 -26.69
CA LEU A 13 -2.51 25.27 -25.76
C LEU A 13 -1.01 25.51 -26.04
N PRO A 14 -0.29 26.27 -25.19
CA PRO A 14 1.12 26.63 -25.43
C PRO A 14 2.09 25.47 -25.19
N HIS A 15 1.67 24.44 -24.44
CA HIS A 15 2.37 23.17 -24.30
C HIS A 15 1.52 22.12 -25.00
N HIS A 16 1.83 21.82 -26.26
CA HIS A 16 1.21 20.75 -27.06
C HIS A 16 2.33 19.95 -27.74
N GLU A 17 2.31 18.63 -27.58
CA GLU A 17 3.30 17.72 -28.16
C GLU A 17 2.61 16.45 -28.72
N GLU A 18 3.12 15.92 -29.83
CA GLU A 18 2.82 14.55 -30.27
C GLU A 18 3.82 13.58 -29.61
N ILE A 19 3.42 13.00 -28.49
CA ILE A 19 4.29 12.13 -27.67
C ILE A 19 4.46 10.73 -28.27
N SER A 20 3.57 10.31 -29.17
CA SER A 20 3.62 9.07 -29.95
C SER A 20 2.73 9.23 -31.19
N PRO A 21 2.96 8.54 -32.32
CA PRO A 21 2.16 8.72 -33.54
C PRO A 21 0.64 8.65 -33.31
N GLY A 22 -0.05 9.76 -33.56
CA GLY A 22 -1.48 9.94 -33.33
C GLY A 22 -1.91 10.09 -31.87
N VAL A 23 -0.99 10.34 -30.95
CA VAL A 23 -1.25 10.56 -29.52
C VAL A 23 -0.60 11.86 -29.08
N HIS A 24 -1.43 12.80 -28.66
CA HIS A 24 -0.99 14.13 -28.23
C HIS A 24 -1.26 14.37 -26.76
N ALA A 25 -0.34 15.08 -26.12
CA ALA A 25 -0.50 15.64 -24.77
C ALA A 25 -0.57 17.16 -24.88
N ALA A 26 -1.35 17.79 -24.00
CA ALA A 26 -1.45 19.24 -23.92
C ALA A 26 -1.71 19.75 -22.49
N GLY A 27 -1.20 20.94 -22.16
CA GLY A 27 -1.33 21.51 -20.82
C GLY A 27 -1.05 23.00 -20.72
N TYR A 28 -1.17 23.52 -19.49
CA TYR A 28 -0.84 24.89 -19.10
C TYR A 28 0.25 24.93 -18.06
N ALA A 29 1.11 25.95 -18.13
CA ALA A 29 2.20 26.14 -17.18
C ALA A 29 1.72 26.27 -15.71
N ASP A 30 0.56 26.90 -15.46
CA ASP A 30 -0.04 27.07 -14.11
C ASP A 30 -1.45 27.70 -14.14
N LYS A 31 -1.71 28.57 -15.13
CA LYS A 31 -2.80 29.58 -15.14
C LYS A 31 -4.20 29.07 -14.79
N HIS A 32 -4.55 27.84 -15.15
CA HIS A 32 -5.90 27.29 -15.00
C HIS A 32 -6.03 26.26 -13.86
N ARG A 33 -4.95 25.95 -13.12
CA ARG A 33 -4.89 24.87 -12.11
C ARG A 33 -5.47 23.55 -12.62
N ASP A 34 -5.23 23.29 -13.90
CA ASP A 34 -5.95 22.28 -14.67
C ASP A 34 -5.13 21.01 -14.84
N ALA A 35 -5.82 19.89 -15.08
CA ALA A 35 -5.15 18.67 -15.46
C ALA A 35 -4.61 18.79 -16.89
N ASN A 36 -3.44 18.21 -17.19
CA ASN A 36 -3.04 17.98 -18.57
C ASN A 36 -4.13 17.15 -19.27
N SER A 37 -4.48 17.59 -20.47
CA SER A 37 -5.39 16.88 -21.36
C SER A 37 -4.60 16.24 -22.50
N GLY A 38 -5.30 15.53 -23.37
CA GLY A 38 -4.71 15.00 -24.58
C GLY A 38 -5.74 14.34 -25.47
N TRP A 39 -5.26 13.75 -26.56
CA TRP A 39 -6.15 13.10 -27.50
C TRP A 39 -5.44 12.02 -28.32
N ILE A 40 -6.23 11.02 -28.73
CA ILE A 40 -5.78 9.82 -29.42
C ILE A 40 -6.56 9.67 -30.72
N ALA A 41 -5.86 9.63 -31.85
CA ALA A 41 -6.43 9.27 -33.14
C ALA A 41 -6.81 7.78 -33.15
N THR A 42 -8.12 7.50 -33.17
CA THR A 42 -8.67 6.14 -33.24
C THR A 42 -9.12 5.82 -34.67
N ALA A 43 -9.71 4.64 -34.91
CA ALA A 43 -10.32 4.32 -36.21
C ALA A 43 -11.44 5.32 -36.56
N ASP A 44 -12.40 5.48 -35.65
CA ASP A 44 -13.71 6.13 -35.88
C ASP A 44 -13.69 7.67 -35.74
N GLY A 45 -12.54 8.24 -35.39
CA GLY A 45 -12.36 9.65 -35.09
C GLY A 45 -11.30 9.85 -34.03
N THR A 46 -11.36 10.95 -33.30
CA THR A 46 -10.43 11.27 -32.22
C THR A 46 -11.10 11.14 -30.85
N LEU A 47 -10.40 10.47 -29.93
CA LEU A 47 -10.76 10.36 -28.52
C LEU A 47 -10.07 11.46 -27.75
N LEU A 48 -10.82 12.29 -27.04
CA LEU A 48 -10.33 13.27 -26.08
C LEU A 48 -10.14 12.62 -24.70
N ILE A 49 -9.10 13.04 -23.99
CA ILE A 49 -8.83 12.65 -22.60
C ILE A 49 -8.67 13.94 -21.80
N ASP A 50 -9.55 14.11 -20.81
CA ASP A 50 -9.73 15.34 -20.05
C ASP A 50 -10.00 16.59 -20.92
N LEU A 51 -10.00 17.76 -20.29
CA LEU A 51 -10.44 19.02 -20.88
C LEU A 51 -9.37 20.10 -20.69
N PRO A 52 -9.03 20.91 -21.71
CA PRO A 52 -8.23 22.11 -21.54
C PRO A 52 -9.11 23.25 -21.03
N ARG A 53 -9.29 23.32 -19.71
CA ARG A 53 -10.10 24.34 -19.03
C ARG A 53 -9.53 25.72 -19.30
N GLY A 54 -10.43 26.67 -19.58
CA GLY A 54 -10.08 28.01 -20.01
C GLY A 54 -9.98 28.19 -21.52
N ILE A 55 -10.09 27.13 -22.34
CA ILE A 55 -10.13 27.22 -23.80
C ILE A 55 -11.55 27.08 -24.36
N PRO A 56 -11.97 27.96 -25.29
CA PRO A 56 -13.19 27.78 -26.05
C PRO A 56 -13.20 26.45 -26.81
N VAL A 57 -14.29 25.68 -26.68
CA VAL A 57 -14.45 24.40 -27.39
C VAL A 57 -14.19 24.49 -28.91
N PRO A 58 -14.57 25.56 -29.65
CA PRO A 58 -14.24 25.68 -31.07
C PRO A 58 -12.74 25.62 -31.36
N GLU A 59 -11.93 26.30 -30.55
CA GLU A 59 -10.47 26.39 -30.72
C GLU A 59 -9.81 25.06 -30.37
N TYR A 60 -10.25 24.42 -29.28
CA TYR A 60 -9.78 23.09 -28.90
C TYR A 60 -10.06 22.06 -29.99
N LEU A 61 -11.31 21.97 -30.47
CA LEU A 61 -11.67 21.00 -31.50
C LEU A 61 -10.96 21.27 -32.84
N ALA A 62 -10.72 22.54 -33.20
CA ALA A 62 -9.94 22.88 -34.38
C ALA A 62 -8.47 22.43 -34.25
N LEU A 63 -7.86 22.55 -33.07
CA LEU A 63 -6.51 22.04 -32.81
C LEU A 63 -6.45 20.50 -32.88
N VAL A 64 -7.46 19.82 -32.34
CA VAL A 64 -7.58 18.35 -32.39
C VAL A 64 -7.74 17.85 -33.83
N GLU A 65 -8.64 18.46 -34.62
CA GLU A 65 -8.86 18.07 -36.03
C GLU A 65 -7.62 18.39 -36.90
N LYS A 66 -6.94 19.53 -36.64
CA LYS A 66 -5.68 19.90 -37.32
C LYS A 66 -4.53 18.95 -37.01
N SER A 67 -4.40 18.48 -35.76
CA SER A 67 -3.29 17.61 -35.34
C SER A 67 -3.49 16.14 -35.74
N THR A 68 -4.73 15.64 -35.71
CA THR A 68 -5.03 14.22 -36.01
C THR A 68 -5.61 13.94 -37.40
N GLY A 69 -5.99 14.99 -38.14
CA GLY A 69 -6.78 14.86 -39.38
C GLY A 69 -8.18 14.28 -39.17
N LYS A 70 -8.65 14.19 -37.92
CA LYS A 70 -9.91 13.52 -37.53
C LYS A 70 -10.68 14.34 -36.50
N ARG A 71 -12.01 14.37 -36.64
CA ARG A 71 -12.90 15.02 -35.67
C ARG A 71 -12.92 14.28 -34.35
N ALA A 72 -12.98 15.02 -33.26
CA ALA A 72 -13.32 14.47 -31.95
C ALA A 72 -14.70 13.80 -32.00
N ARG A 73 -14.82 12.63 -31.36
CA ARG A 73 -16.08 11.85 -31.26
C ARG A 73 -16.39 11.41 -29.85
N LYS A 74 -15.36 11.13 -29.06
CA LYS A 74 -15.48 10.58 -27.71
C LYS A 74 -14.64 11.38 -26.74
N LEU A 75 -15.06 11.44 -25.48
CA LEU A 75 -14.36 12.07 -24.37
C LEU A 75 -14.34 11.12 -23.17
N ILE A 76 -13.17 10.86 -22.62
CA ILE A 76 -13.00 10.28 -21.28
C ILE A 76 -12.55 11.40 -20.34
N LEU A 77 -13.13 11.46 -19.14
CA LEU A 77 -12.63 12.30 -18.04
C LEU A 77 -12.00 11.41 -16.98
N THR A 78 -10.79 11.72 -16.55
CA THR A 78 -10.13 11.11 -15.37
C THR A 78 -10.71 11.65 -14.07
N GLN A 79 -11.12 12.92 -14.04
CA GLN A 79 -11.82 13.54 -12.91
C GLN A 79 -12.81 14.61 -13.40
N PRO A 80 -14.12 14.30 -13.40
CA PRO A 80 -15.15 15.30 -13.70
C PRO A 80 -15.24 16.35 -12.58
N GLU A 81 -15.22 17.63 -12.94
CA GLU A 81 -15.43 18.74 -12.01
C GLU A 81 -16.76 19.47 -12.29
N SER A 82 -17.30 20.15 -11.28
CA SER A 82 -18.54 20.94 -11.43
C SER A 82 -18.39 22.11 -12.41
N ALA A 83 -17.16 22.63 -12.58
CA ALA A 83 -16.83 23.67 -13.55
C ALA A 83 -16.97 23.21 -15.02
N ASP A 84 -16.91 21.89 -15.29
CA ASP A 84 -16.86 21.36 -16.65
C ASP A 84 -18.22 21.43 -17.38
N GLN A 85 -19.32 21.67 -16.66
CA GLN A 85 -20.70 21.53 -17.16
C GLN A 85 -20.98 22.31 -18.46
N ALA A 86 -20.53 23.57 -18.55
CA ALA A 86 -20.74 24.40 -19.74
C ALA A 86 -19.97 23.86 -20.95
N MET A 87 -18.70 23.46 -20.75
CA MET A 87 -17.85 22.90 -21.79
C MET A 87 -18.38 21.54 -22.28
N LEU A 88 -18.86 20.70 -21.36
CA LEU A 88 -19.47 19.41 -21.66
C LEU A 88 -20.79 19.54 -22.43
N ALA A 89 -21.60 20.55 -22.12
CA ALA A 89 -22.82 20.84 -22.88
C ALA A 89 -22.49 21.24 -24.32
N GLU A 90 -21.49 22.10 -24.53
CA GLU A 90 -21.08 22.49 -25.89
C GLU A 90 -20.43 21.33 -26.66
N LEU A 91 -19.54 20.55 -26.04
CA LEU A 91 -18.96 19.35 -26.64
C LEU A 91 -20.04 18.36 -27.09
N LYS A 92 -21.08 18.15 -26.28
CA LYS A 92 -22.23 17.32 -26.64
C LYS A 92 -23.01 17.90 -27.83
N MET A 93 -23.27 19.21 -27.86
CA MET A 93 -23.91 19.86 -29.02
C MET A 93 -23.09 19.71 -30.31
N ARG A 94 -21.76 19.60 -30.20
CA ARG A 94 -20.84 19.37 -31.33
C ARG A 94 -20.62 17.90 -31.67
N GLY A 95 -21.34 16.98 -31.04
CA GLY A 95 -21.29 15.54 -31.34
C GLY A 95 -20.11 14.79 -30.72
N VAL A 96 -19.58 15.28 -29.59
CA VAL A 96 -18.59 14.57 -28.77
C VAL A 96 -19.30 13.92 -27.58
N GLU A 97 -19.26 12.59 -27.50
CA GLU A 97 -19.95 11.81 -26.47
C GLU A 97 -19.00 11.42 -25.32
N ARG A 98 -19.49 11.51 -24.07
CA ARG A 98 -18.74 11.00 -22.92
C ARG A 98 -18.78 9.48 -22.88
N THR A 99 -17.63 8.86 -22.61
CA THR A 99 -17.49 7.41 -22.47
C THR A 99 -16.47 7.06 -21.39
N THR A 100 -16.44 5.79 -20.98
CA THR A 100 -15.31 5.14 -20.29
C THR A 100 -14.70 4.00 -21.13
N THR A 101 -15.20 3.79 -22.35
CA THR A 101 -14.77 2.72 -23.27
C THR A 101 -14.41 3.27 -24.65
N ALA A 102 -13.24 2.88 -25.14
CA ALA A 102 -12.75 3.19 -26.48
C ALA A 102 -11.77 2.10 -26.95
N GLY A 103 -11.67 1.88 -28.27
CA GLY A 103 -10.79 0.85 -28.83
C GLY A 103 -9.31 1.12 -28.52
N GLY A 104 -8.59 0.10 -28.05
CA GLY A 104 -7.17 0.19 -27.68
C GLY A 104 -6.88 0.89 -26.34
N VAL A 105 -7.92 1.31 -25.61
CA VAL A 105 -7.80 2.10 -24.38
C VAL A 105 -8.40 1.37 -23.19
N GLN A 106 -7.71 1.38 -22.05
CA GLN A 106 -8.15 0.88 -20.77
C GLN A 106 -8.46 2.06 -19.84
N TYR A 107 -9.66 2.08 -19.25
CA TYR A 107 -10.04 3.03 -18.20
C TYR A 107 -9.85 2.39 -16.83
N LEU A 108 -9.08 3.04 -15.96
CA LEU A 108 -8.55 2.49 -14.72
C LEU A 108 -9.03 3.35 -13.54
N PRO A 109 -10.22 3.08 -12.98
CA PRO A 109 -10.76 3.87 -11.86
C PRO A 109 -10.05 3.56 -10.54
N PHE A 110 -9.93 4.58 -9.69
CA PHE A 110 -9.37 4.50 -8.34
C PHE A 110 -10.05 5.53 -7.42
N PRO A 111 -9.88 5.47 -6.08
CA PRO A 111 -10.48 6.45 -5.18
C PRO A 111 -10.13 7.90 -5.56
N GLY A 112 -11.15 8.67 -5.94
CA GLY A 112 -11.04 10.08 -6.33
C GLY A 112 -10.85 10.37 -7.82
N GLY A 113 -10.66 9.38 -8.70
CA GLY A 113 -10.47 9.62 -10.14
C GLY A 113 -10.24 8.35 -10.97
N ALA A 114 -9.55 8.49 -12.09
CA ALA A 114 -9.12 7.38 -12.94
C ALA A 114 -7.84 7.71 -13.71
N ALA A 115 -7.24 6.71 -14.32
CA ALA A 115 -6.23 6.86 -15.37
C ALA A 115 -6.71 6.21 -16.68
N VAL A 116 -6.09 6.60 -17.79
CA VAL A 116 -6.43 6.12 -19.13
C VAL A 116 -5.16 5.61 -19.82
N PHE A 117 -5.11 4.31 -20.10
CA PHE A 117 -3.93 3.67 -20.69
C PHE A 117 -4.21 3.22 -22.14
N HIS A 118 -3.45 3.75 -23.09
CA HIS A 118 -3.51 3.34 -24.50
C HIS A 118 -2.44 2.28 -24.76
N SER A 119 -2.88 1.04 -24.97
CA SER A 119 -1.96 -0.11 -24.98
C SER A 119 -1.00 -0.11 -26.16
N ARG A 120 -1.39 0.44 -27.31
CA ARG A 120 -0.60 0.46 -28.55
C ARG A 120 0.59 1.43 -28.48
N SER A 121 0.38 2.65 -27.98
CA SER A 121 1.47 3.63 -27.80
C SER A 121 2.18 3.51 -26.45
N LYS A 122 1.69 2.64 -25.55
CA LYS A 122 2.13 2.57 -24.16
C LYS A 122 2.05 3.93 -23.46
N THR A 123 1.04 4.74 -23.78
CA THR A 123 0.79 6.04 -23.17
C THR A 123 -0.22 5.92 -22.03
N LEU A 124 0.15 6.42 -20.86
CA LEU A 124 -0.73 6.57 -19.71
C LEU A 124 -1.06 8.05 -19.49
N PHE A 125 -2.35 8.39 -19.51
CA PHE A 125 -2.85 9.64 -18.93
C PHE A 125 -3.23 9.35 -17.49
N GLY A 126 -2.43 9.85 -16.54
CA GLY A 126 -2.48 9.43 -15.14
C GLY A 126 -3.57 10.07 -14.29
N GLY A 127 -4.28 11.07 -14.84
CA GLY A 127 -5.31 11.80 -14.12
C GLY A 127 -4.76 12.58 -12.91
N PRO A 128 -5.64 13.10 -12.03
CA PRO A 128 -5.31 14.16 -11.07
C PRO A 128 -4.36 13.76 -9.93
N PHE A 129 -4.04 12.47 -9.79
CA PHE A 129 -3.15 11.94 -8.75
C PHE A 129 -1.77 11.56 -9.25
N VAL A 130 -1.53 11.50 -10.57
CA VAL A 130 -0.17 11.39 -11.09
C VAL A 130 0.35 12.81 -11.28
N VAL A 131 1.44 13.17 -10.61
CA VAL A 131 2.03 14.52 -10.62
C VAL A 131 3.51 14.45 -10.95
N HIS A 132 4.02 15.47 -11.66
CA HIS A 132 5.43 15.61 -12.02
C HIS A 132 5.82 17.10 -12.13
N GLY A 133 5.75 17.78 -10.99
CA GLY A 133 5.90 19.22 -10.84
C GLY A 133 5.57 19.59 -9.39
N PRO A 134 5.30 20.87 -9.09
CA PRO A 134 4.81 21.30 -7.78
C PRO A 134 3.64 20.41 -7.31
N ARG A 135 3.82 19.69 -6.20
CA ARG A 135 2.89 18.63 -5.79
C ARG A 135 1.54 19.23 -5.38
N LYS A 136 0.46 18.61 -5.85
CA LYS A 136 -0.88 18.84 -5.29
C LYS A 136 -0.93 18.17 -3.91
N GLY A 137 -1.23 18.95 -2.87
CA GLY A 137 -1.12 18.50 -1.48
C GLY A 137 -1.94 17.24 -1.16
N LEU A 138 -1.32 16.30 -0.45
CA LEU A 138 -1.87 15.00 -0.08
C LEU A 138 -2.96 15.05 1.02
N ALA A 139 -3.21 16.19 1.66
CA ALA A 139 -4.06 16.34 2.86
C ALA A 139 -5.56 16.00 2.72
N LYS A 140 -5.98 15.47 1.55
CA LYS A 140 -7.32 14.92 1.28
C LYS A 140 -7.30 13.62 0.46
N ALA A 141 -6.11 13.10 0.15
CA ALA A 141 -5.94 11.87 -0.63
C ALA A 141 -5.91 10.66 0.29
N ASP A 142 -6.51 9.54 -0.14
CA ASP A 142 -6.30 8.24 0.49
C ASP A 142 -4.90 7.76 0.14
N THR A 143 -3.91 7.99 1.01
CA THR A 143 -2.49 7.83 0.61
C THR A 143 -2.07 6.36 0.49
N ALA A 144 -2.78 5.46 1.19
CA ALA A 144 -2.63 4.02 1.04
C ALA A 144 -3.12 3.56 -0.35
N SER A 145 -4.32 3.98 -0.74
CA SER A 145 -4.88 3.69 -2.07
C SER A 145 -4.09 4.36 -3.18
N LEU A 146 -3.50 5.53 -2.95
CA LEU A 146 -2.62 6.21 -3.90
C LEU A 146 -1.36 5.39 -4.17
N ALA A 147 -0.64 4.95 -3.13
CA ALA A 147 0.55 4.09 -3.30
C ALA A 147 0.21 2.78 -4.02
N ALA A 148 -0.89 2.12 -3.64
CA ALA A 148 -1.37 0.90 -4.29
C ALA A 148 -1.78 1.13 -5.77
N THR A 149 -2.35 2.29 -6.09
CA THR A 149 -2.70 2.68 -7.46
C THR A 149 -1.45 2.91 -8.30
N LEU A 150 -0.46 3.65 -7.78
CA LEU A 150 0.78 3.92 -8.51
C LEU A 150 1.55 2.64 -8.82
N ARG A 151 1.59 1.66 -7.89
CA ARG A 151 2.14 0.30 -8.16
C ARG A 151 1.47 -0.36 -9.38
N LYS A 152 0.13 -0.42 -9.40
CA LYS A 152 -0.64 -0.99 -10.53
C LYS A 152 -0.43 -0.23 -11.85
N LEU A 153 -0.17 1.07 -11.80
CA LEU A 153 0.13 1.86 -12.99
C LEU A 153 1.56 1.62 -13.51
N GLU A 154 2.53 1.33 -12.62
CA GLU A 154 3.89 0.91 -13.01
C GLU A 154 3.89 -0.46 -13.69
N GLU A 155 3.06 -1.42 -13.24
CA GLU A 155 2.90 -2.76 -13.83
C GLU A 155 2.49 -2.74 -15.32
N LEU A 156 1.82 -1.69 -15.78
CA LEU A 156 1.44 -1.52 -17.20
C LEU A 156 2.65 -1.27 -18.12
N ALA A 157 3.80 -0.92 -17.53
CA ALA A 157 5.02 -0.48 -18.19
C ALA A 157 4.77 0.60 -19.28
N PRO A 158 4.22 1.78 -18.91
CA PRO A 158 4.06 2.88 -19.84
C PRO A 158 5.41 3.43 -20.34
N ALA A 159 5.52 3.61 -21.66
CA ALA A 159 6.62 4.33 -22.29
C ALA A 159 6.46 5.85 -22.09
N HIS A 160 5.22 6.33 -22.11
CA HIS A 160 4.87 7.74 -21.92
C HIS A 160 3.86 7.89 -20.79
N VAL A 161 4.08 8.84 -19.90
CA VAL A 161 3.20 9.21 -18.79
C VAL A 161 2.88 10.69 -18.88
N VAL A 162 1.61 10.99 -19.14
CA VAL A 162 1.04 12.33 -19.04
C VAL A 162 0.42 12.45 -17.64
N PRO A 163 1.08 13.12 -16.68
CA PRO A 163 0.53 13.33 -15.34
C PRO A 163 -0.70 14.24 -15.43
N GLY A 164 -1.58 14.21 -14.43
CA GLY A 164 -2.57 15.27 -14.28
C GLY A 164 -1.91 16.63 -14.09
N PHE A 165 -0.87 16.73 -13.26
CA PHE A 165 -0.20 18.03 -13.00
C PHE A 165 1.30 17.95 -13.26
N GLY A 166 1.86 18.94 -13.96
CA GLY A 166 3.29 19.03 -14.27
C GLY A 166 3.67 18.44 -15.64
N THR A 167 4.96 18.14 -15.85
CA THR A 167 5.50 17.75 -17.17
C THR A 167 5.33 16.27 -17.48
N TRP A 168 5.00 15.92 -18.72
CA TRP A 168 5.00 14.52 -19.15
C TRP A 168 6.41 13.92 -19.20
N GLY A 169 6.49 12.60 -19.10
CA GLY A 169 7.74 11.84 -19.06
C GLY A 169 7.51 10.36 -19.37
N GLY A 170 8.34 9.48 -18.81
CA GLY A 170 8.15 8.02 -18.87
C GLY A 170 7.81 7.40 -17.52
N LEU A 171 7.98 6.08 -17.39
CA LEU A 171 7.81 5.31 -16.14
C LEU A 171 8.37 5.97 -14.86
N PRO A 172 9.54 6.65 -14.85
CA PRO A 172 10.05 7.32 -13.65
C PRO A 172 9.13 8.36 -13.02
N VAL A 173 8.16 8.92 -13.75
CA VAL A 173 7.12 9.80 -13.20
C VAL A 173 6.30 9.08 -12.12
N LEU A 174 5.87 7.84 -12.40
CA LEU A 174 5.11 7.02 -11.46
C LEU A 174 5.99 6.57 -10.30
N THR A 175 7.16 6.00 -10.61
CA THR A 175 8.09 5.46 -9.61
C THR A 175 8.56 6.51 -8.61
N ARG A 176 8.80 7.76 -9.03
CA ARG A 176 9.12 8.87 -8.12
C ARG A 176 7.95 9.20 -7.20
N HIS A 177 6.75 9.41 -7.75
CA HIS A 177 5.60 9.77 -6.93
C HIS A 177 5.24 8.66 -5.93
N ARG A 178 5.30 7.39 -6.38
CA ARG A 178 5.10 6.24 -5.49
C ARG A 178 6.11 6.22 -4.35
N LYS A 179 7.40 6.28 -4.67
CA LYS A 179 8.48 6.26 -3.68
C LYS A 179 8.33 7.37 -2.65
N PHE A 180 7.93 8.57 -3.07
CA PHE A 180 7.65 9.68 -2.16
C PHE A 180 6.51 9.36 -1.18
N VAL A 181 5.36 8.87 -1.68
CA VAL A 181 4.20 8.54 -0.85
C VAL A 181 4.50 7.36 0.08
N GLU A 182 5.19 6.33 -0.42
CA GLU A 182 5.61 5.17 0.38
C GLU A 182 6.59 5.55 1.50
N GLU A 183 7.63 6.36 1.21
CA GLU A 183 8.59 6.80 2.24
C GLU A 183 7.95 7.74 3.28
N LEU A 184 7.06 8.65 2.87
CA LEU A 184 6.31 9.49 3.82
C LEU A 184 5.45 8.64 4.76
N ARG A 185 4.70 7.68 4.20
CA ARG A 185 3.92 6.72 5.01
C ARG A 185 4.82 5.89 5.90
N ARG A 186 5.98 5.45 5.42
CA ARG A 186 6.95 4.65 6.17
C ARG A 186 7.46 5.42 7.40
N GLN A 187 7.94 6.65 7.23
CA GLN A 187 8.42 7.46 8.36
C GLN A 187 7.33 7.73 9.39
N VAL A 188 6.13 8.12 8.96
CA VAL A 188 5.01 8.36 9.89
C VAL A 188 4.58 7.06 10.58
N SER A 189 4.61 5.93 9.89
CA SER A 189 4.30 4.63 10.49
C SER A 189 5.31 4.22 11.57
N TYR A 190 6.60 4.49 11.33
CA TYR A 190 7.68 4.23 12.29
C TYR A 190 7.64 5.19 13.49
N PHE A 191 7.21 6.43 13.29
CA PHE A 191 6.91 7.37 14.38
C PHE A 191 5.75 6.85 15.26
N VAL A 192 4.67 6.37 14.64
CA VAL A 192 3.48 5.85 15.34
C VAL A 192 3.76 4.54 16.09
N CYS A 193 4.52 3.59 15.53
CA CYS A 193 4.76 2.30 16.20
C CYS A 193 5.52 2.44 17.53
N GLN A 194 6.29 3.53 17.68
CA GLN A 194 7.07 3.93 18.85
C GLN A 194 6.28 4.77 19.88
N ASP A 195 4.99 5.04 19.65
CA ASP A 195 4.07 5.85 20.50
C ASP A 195 4.68 7.18 20.96
N LYS A 196 5.37 7.86 20.03
CA LYS A 196 6.05 9.14 20.31
C LYS A 196 5.03 10.27 20.54
N PRO A 197 5.37 11.27 21.38
CA PRO A 197 4.49 12.42 21.60
C PRO A 197 4.19 13.14 20.28
N HIS A 198 2.90 13.28 19.92
CA HIS A 198 2.46 13.89 18.67
C HIS A 198 3.07 15.29 18.41
N ALA A 199 3.39 16.05 19.46
CA ALA A 199 4.10 17.33 19.38
C ALA A 199 5.52 17.29 18.75
N ASP A 200 6.09 16.10 18.56
CA ASP A 200 7.39 15.87 17.91
C ASP A 200 7.26 15.38 16.45
N LEU A 201 6.05 15.07 15.97
CA LEU A 201 5.80 14.54 14.62
C LEU A 201 6.44 15.40 13.52
N LEU A 202 6.17 16.70 13.52
CA LEU A 202 6.70 17.64 12.52
C LEU A 202 8.21 17.91 12.64
N LYS A 203 8.87 17.43 13.70
CA LYS A 203 10.32 17.57 13.94
C LYS A 203 11.10 16.34 13.48
N GLU A 204 10.48 15.16 13.55
CA GLU A 204 11.12 13.89 13.23
C GLU A 204 10.94 13.44 11.78
N ILE A 205 9.82 13.80 11.13
CA ILE A 205 9.55 13.40 9.75
C ILE A 205 10.37 14.26 8.77
N ALA A 206 11.34 13.65 8.11
CA ALA A 206 12.30 14.31 7.22
C ALA A 206 12.59 13.44 6.00
N MET A 207 12.02 13.79 4.84
CA MET A 207 12.23 13.06 3.59
C MET A 207 13.69 13.13 3.13
N PRO A 208 14.38 12.01 2.89
CA PRO A 208 15.76 12.03 2.41
C PRO A 208 15.87 12.70 1.04
N ALA A 209 17.04 13.30 0.76
CA ALA A 209 17.27 14.08 -0.47
C ALA A 209 16.96 13.32 -1.77
N GLU A 210 17.17 12.00 -1.80
CA GLU A 210 16.87 11.14 -2.97
C GLU A 210 15.38 11.04 -3.33
N TYR A 211 14.47 11.42 -2.41
CA TYR A 211 13.02 11.50 -2.64
C TYR A 211 12.55 12.90 -3.05
N GLN A 212 13.44 13.91 -3.03
CA GLN A 212 13.12 15.30 -3.37
C GLN A 212 13.60 15.62 -4.79
N ALA A 213 12.71 15.55 -5.79
CA ALA A 213 13.06 15.83 -7.19
C ALA A 213 13.06 17.34 -7.50
N TRP A 214 12.15 18.08 -6.88
CA TRP A 214 12.00 19.53 -6.97
C TRP A 214 12.41 20.20 -5.65
N MET A 215 13.69 20.15 -5.29
CA MET A 215 14.18 20.83 -4.08
C MET A 215 14.00 22.37 -4.17
N PRO A 216 13.55 23.06 -3.11
CA PRO A 216 13.06 22.55 -1.82
C PRO A 216 11.54 22.26 -1.78
N TYR A 217 10.85 22.47 -2.89
CA TYR A 217 9.38 22.46 -3.04
C TYR A 217 8.71 21.10 -2.83
N ASP A 218 9.44 19.99 -3.00
CA ASP A 218 8.89 18.64 -2.83
C ASP A 218 8.67 18.23 -1.36
N ASN A 219 9.21 18.95 -0.38
CA ASN A 219 9.07 18.58 1.04
C ASN A 219 7.59 18.44 1.46
N PRO A 220 7.25 17.43 2.27
CA PRO A 220 5.89 17.23 2.75
C PRO A 220 5.48 18.41 3.62
N GLN A 221 4.33 19.01 3.31
CA GLN A 221 3.79 20.10 4.10
C GLN A 221 3.22 19.57 5.42
N PRO A 222 3.18 20.38 6.50
CA PRO A 222 2.70 19.92 7.80
C PRO A 222 1.31 19.27 7.78
N ASP A 223 0.40 19.75 6.95
CA ASP A 223 -0.94 19.19 6.77
C ASP A 223 -0.95 17.83 6.05
N GLU A 224 0.04 17.56 5.20
CA GLU A 224 0.26 16.24 4.57
C GLU A 224 0.77 15.22 5.59
N ILE A 225 1.73 15.60 6.44
CA ILE A 225 2.28 14.74 7.50
C ILE A 225 1.17 14.40 8.52
N GLU A 226 0.44 15.43 8.98
CA GLU A 226 -0.72 15.27 9.87
C GLU A 226 -1.83 14.43 9.25
N HIS A 227 -2.02 14.51 7.92
CA HIS A 227 -3.00 13.67 7.22
C HIS A 227 -2.60 12.20 7.22
N VAL A 228 -1.36 11.88 6.86
CA VAL A 228 -0.84 10.51 6.90
C VAL A 228 -0.86 9.96 8.33
N TYR A 229 -0.57 10.79 9.34
CA TYR A 229 -0.68 10.40 10.75
C TYR A 229 -2.12 10.05 11.13
N ARG A 230 -3.13 10.85 10.72
CA ARG A 230 -4.55 10.55 10.92
C ARG A 230 -5.02 9.29 10.20
N GLU A 231 -4.46 8.95 9.04
CA GLU A 231 -4.77 7.69 8.34
C GLU A 231 -4.22 6.45 9.06
N LEU A 232 -3.04 6.58 9.68
CA LEU A 232 -2.31 5.49 10.35
C LEU A 232 -2.69 5.31 11.82
N THR A 233 -3.52 6.19 12.39
CA THR A 233 -3.95 6.15 13.80
C THR A 233 -5.46 6.02 13.96
N VAL A 234 -5.92 5.62 15.15
CA VAL A 234 -7.35 5.59 15.49
C VAL A 234 -7.96 7.01 15.45
N PRO A 235 -9.22 7.18 14.99
CA PRO A 235 -10.20 6.15 14.65
C PRO A 235 -10.11 5.61 13.21
N SER A 236 -9.22 6.10 12.36
CA SER A 236 -9.11 5.65 10.96
C SER A 236 -8.53 4.23 10.87
N ALA A 237 -7.52 3.94 11.69
CA ALA A 237 -6.86 2.64 11.77
C ALA A 237 -7.75 1.58 12.46
N PRO A 238 -7.69 0.30 12.03
CA PRO A 238 -6.80 -0.25 10.99
C PRO A 238 -7.38 -0.13 9.57
N PHE A 239 -8.64 0.27 9.41
CA PHE A 239 -9.42 0.10 8.18
C PHE A 239 -9.36 1.29 7.20
N SER A 240 -8.48 2.27 7.41
CA SER A 240 -8.43 3.55 6.68
C SER A 240 -9.81 4.23 6.55
N GLY A 241 -10.61 4.18 7.63
CA GLY A 241 -11.98 4.71 7.67
C GLY A 241 -13.04 3.91 6.90
N ARG A 242 -12.69 2.75 6.30
CA ARG A 242 -13.60 1.86 5.55
C ARG A 242 -13.65 0.47 6.21
N ALA A 243 -14.31 0.40 7.36
CA ALA A 243 -14.44 -0.85 8.11
C ALA A 243 -15.12 -1.98 7.28
N PRO A 244 -14.66 -3.24 7.43
CA PRO A 244 -15.32 -4.41 6.84
C PRO A 244 -16.81 -4.46 7.17
N SER A 245 -17.60 -4.93 6.21
CA SER A 245 -19.04 -5.10 6.37
C SER A 245 -19.38 -6.59 6.54
N PRO A 246 -20.35 -6.98 7.39
CA PRO A 246 -20.69 -8.39 7.61
C PRO A 246 -21.15 -9.20 6.37
N GLY A 247 -21.26 -8.57 5.19
CA GLY A 247 -21.69 -9.19 3.94
C GLY A 247 -20.80 -8.89 2.72
N ASP A 248 -19.58 -8.35 2.88
CA ASP A 248 -18.68 -8.12 1.73
C ASP A 248 -18.07 -9.40 1.13
N GLY A 249 -18.29 -10.56 1.77
CA GLY A 249 -17.89 -11.87 1.27
C GLY A 249 -16.40 -12.18 1.38
N LYS A 250 -15.60 -11.30 2.00
CA LYS A 250 -14.16 -11.47 2.14
C LYS A 250 -13.77 -11.99 3.52
N THR A 251 -12.57 -12.58 3.59
CA THR A 251 -11.91 -12.86 4.87
C THR A 251 -10.95 -11.73 5.17
N HIS A 252 -11.07 -11.10 6.33
CA HIS A 252 -10.28 -9.95 6.76
C HIS A 252 -9.33 -10.31 7.89
N ALA A 253 -8.15 -9.68 7.88
CA ALA A 253 -7.15 -9.77 8.95
C ALA A 253 -6.83 -8.40 9.55
N LEU A 254 -6.74 -8.29 10.87
CA LEU A 254 -6.10 -7.17 11.55
C LEU A 254 -4.64 -7.53 11.77
N VAL A 255 -3.71 -6.75 11.21
CA VAL A 255 -2.28 -7.06 11.18
C VAL A 255 -1.52 -5.97 11.93
N LEU A 256 -1.27 -6.18 13.23
CA LEU A 256 -0.54 -5.24 14.08
C LEU A 256 0.97 -5.50 13.96
N ILE A 257 1.69 -4.53 13.43
CA ILE A 257 3.12 -4.66 13.12
C ILE A 257 3.94 -3.52 13.69
N GLY A 258 5.24 -3.78 13.86
CA GLY A 258 6.27 -2.79 14.04
C GLY A 258 6.51 -2.34 15.49
N ASP A 259 7.78 -2.11 15.78
CA ASP A 259 8.33 -1.60 17.03
C ASP A 259 9.66 -0.88 16.72
N LEU A 260 10.62 -0.81 17.66
CA LEU A 260 11.91 -0.16 17.38
C LEU A 260 12.84 -1.00 16.47
N PRO A 261 13.20 -2.26 16.81
CA PRO A 261 14.01 -3.08 15.91
C PRO A 261 13.28 -3.42 14.59
N HIS A 262 11.95 -3.55 14.61
CA HIS A 262 11.18 -3.94 13.43
C HIS A 262 10.47 -2.75 12.78
N GLU A 263 11.16 -2.12 11.83
CA GLU A 263 10.63 -1.04 11.00
C GLU A 263 9.36 -1.51 10.22
N PRO A 264 8.20 -0.83 10.33
CA PRO A 264 6.94 -1.33 9.79
C PRO A 264 6.93 -1.60 8.28
N GLY A 265 7.62 -0.77 7.48
CA GLY A 265 7.65 -0.90 6.03
C GLY A 265 8.15 -2.26 5.57
N HIS A 266 9.25 -2.76 6.15
CA HIS A 266 9.80 -4.07 5.78
C HIS A 266 8.92 -5.25 6.22
N LEU A 267 8.21 -5.12 7.34
CA LEU A 267 7.25 -6.13 7.80
C LEU A 267 6.05 -6.20 6.85
N GLU A 268 5.51 -5.05 6.43
CA GLU A 268 4.39 -5.00 5.49
C GLU A 268 4.79 -5.57 4.12
N GLU A 269 5.99 -5.27 3.62
CA GLU A 269 6.54 -5.85 2.38
C GLU A 269 6.72 -7.38 2.48
N GLY A 270 7.21 -7.89 3.62
CA GLY A 270 7.39 -9.32 3.86
C GLY A 270 6.06 -10.08 3.99
N LEU A 271 5.03 -9.47 4.60
CA LEU A 271 3.75 -10.13 4.86
C LEU A 271 2.75 -10.02 3.71
N ARG A 272 2.79 -8.97 2.88
CA ARG A 272 1.80 -8.78 1.80
C ARG A 272 1.65 -9.98 0.84
N PRO A 273 2.72 -10.65 0.37
CA PRO A 273 2.60 -11.81 -0.53
C PRO A 273 1.88 -13.01 0.11
N VAL A 274 1.91 -13.14 1.46
CA VAL A 274 1.17 -14.16 2.20
C VAL A 274 -0.34 -13.92 2.08
N PHE A 275 -0.77 -12.68 2.24
CA PHE A 275 -2.18 -12.28 2.16
C PHE A 275 -2.72 -12.32 0.72
N GLU A 276 -1.92 -11.85 -0.25
CA GLU A 276 -2.25 -11.95 -1.67
C GLU A 276 -2.44 -13.41 -2.12
N ALA A 277 -1.53 -14.31 -1.73
CA ALA A 277 -1.63 -15.73 -2.07
C ALA A 277 -2.76 -16.49 -1.35
N THR A 278 -3.25 -15.98 -0.21
CA THR A 278 -4.36 -16.59 0.55
C THR A 278 -5.71 -15.93 0.26
N GLY A 279 -5.74 -14.81 -0.47
CA GLY A 279 -6.95 -14.04 -0.73
C GLY A 279 -7.57 -13.41 0.53
N VAL A 280 -6.77 -13.21 1.58
CA VAL A 280 -7.20 -12.55 2.82
C VAL A 280 -6.92 -11.06 2.72
N GLU A 281 -7.91 -10.23 3.01
CA GLU A 281 -7.77 -8.77 3.00
C GLU A 281 -7.13 -8.30 4.32
N ALA A 282 -5.86 -7.90 4.23
CA ALA A 282 -5.07 -7.49 5.39
C ALA A 282 -5.16 -5.99 5.66
N HIS A 283 -5.59 -5.66 6.88
CA HIS A 283 -5.63 -4.30 7.43
C HIS A 283 -4.42 -4.10 8.34
N PHE A 284 -3.33 -3.61 7.76
CA PHE A 284 -2.09 -3.32 8.49
C PHE A 284 -2.26 -2.10 9.41
N THR A 285 -1.73 -2.19 10.62
CA THR A 285 -1.71 -1.09 11.58
C THR A 285 -0.43 -1.10 12.41
N VAL A 286 0.04 0.10 12.73
CA VAL A 286 1.15 0.36 13.67
C VAL A 286 0.66 0.95 15.00
N ASP A 287 -0.57 1.48 15.00
CA ASP A 287 -1.22 2.04 16.19
C ASP A 287 -1.77 0.91 17.06
N ILE A 288 -1.16 0.72 18.23
CA ILE A 288 -1.57 -0.24 19.26
C ILE A 288 -3.04 -0.09 19.69
N ARG A 289 -3.61 1.12 19.63
CA ARG A 289 -5.00 1.41 20.05
C ARG A 289 -6.02 0.83 19.06
N ALA A 290 -5.59 0.55 17.82
CA ALA A 290 -6.42 -0.09 16.82
C ALA A 290 -6.71 -1.57 17.14
N LEU A 291 -5.84 -2.23 17.94
CA LEU A 291 -6.13 -3.55 18.50
C LEU A 291 -7.07 -3.41 19.70
N ASN A 292 -8.35 -3.62 19.48
CA ASN A 292 -9.40 -3.57 20.51
C ASN A 292 -10.57 -4.48 20.12
N ALA A 293 -11.48 -4.76 21.05
CA ALA A 293 -12.61 -5.66 20.83
C ALA A 293 -13.53 -5.22 19.67
N GLU A 294 -13.74 -3.91 19.50
CA GLU A 294 -14.61 -3.36 18.45
C GLU A 294 -14.05 -3.61 17.05
N ASN A 295 -12.73 -3.53 16.87
CA ASN A 295 -12.06 -3.81 15.60
C ASN A 295 -11.84 -5.31 15.37
N LEU A 296 -11.52 -6.08 16.42
CA LEU A 296 -11.44 -7.54 16.35
C LEU A 296 -12.77 -8.19 15.94
N ALA A 297 -13.91 -7.64 16.38
CA ALA A 297 -15.24 -8.11 15.97
C ALA A 297 -15.48 -8.04 14.44
N LYS A 298 -14.75 -7.20 13.71
CA LYS A 298 -14.91 -6.97 12.25
C LYS A 298 -14.02 -7.87 11.39
N VAL A 299 -13.15 -8.69 11.99
CA VAL A 299 -12.17 -9.54 11.27
C VAL A 299 -12.29 -11.03 11.62
N GLN A 300 -11.54 -11.87 10.91
CA GLN A 300 -11.49 -13.32 11.14
C GLN A 300 -10.11 -13.80 11.59
N LEU A 301 -9.06 -13.06 11.23
CA LEU A 301 -7.66 -13.31 11.61
C LEU A 301 -7.07 -12.11 12.36
N LEU A 302 -6.38 -12.39 13.46
CA LEU A 302 -5.42 -11.48 14.07
C LEU A 302 -4.01 -11.93 13.65
N VAL A 303 -3.16 -10.98 13.28
CA VAL A 303 -1.71 -11.18 13.14
C VAL A 303 -1.00 -10.14 13.99
N ILE A 304 0.00 -10.57 14.77
CA ILE A 304 0.90 -9.67 15.49
C ILE A 304 2.33 -10.01 15.10
N LEU A 305 3.11 -9.00 14.70
CA LEU A 305 4.57 -9.03 14.53
C LEU A 305 5.15 -7.74 15.14
N ARG A 306 5.19 -7.71 16.47
CA ARG A 306 5.85 -6.71 17.31
C ARG A 306 5.96 -7.21 18.75
N ASP A 307 6.91 -6.68 19.52
CA ASP A 307 6.98 -6.96 20.96
C ASP A 307 5.99 -6.12 21.79
N GLY A 308 5.96 -6.40 23.10
CA GLY A 308 5.18 -5.70 24.11
C GLY A 308 5.80 -4.40 24.61
N LEU A 309 7.00 -4.01 24.16
CA LEU A 309 7.75 -2.89 24.72
C LEU A 309 7.33 -1.56 24.08
N MET A 310 6.98 -0.60 24.93
CA MET A 310 7.01 0.81 24.61
C MET A 310 8.11 1.50 25.42
N ARG A 311 8.84 2.44 24.83
CA ARG A 311 9.91 3.14 25.54
C ARG A 311 9.32 4.28 26.38
N PRO A 312 9.81 4.53 27.62
CA PRO A 312 10.99 3.95 28.27
C PRO A 312 10.64 2.79 29.26
N ASN A 313 10.09 1.68 28.74
CA ASN A 313 9.77 0.42 29.44
C ASN A 313 8.35 0.32 30.04
N ILE A 314 7.34 0.65 29.23
CA ILE A 314 5.92 0.40 29.50
C ILE A 314 5.46 -0.78 28.64
N THR A 315 4.78 -1.78 29.21
CA THR A 315 4.05 -2.76 28.37
C THR A 315 2.83 -2.06 27.77
N TRP A 316 2.73 -1.98 26.45
CA TRP A 316 1.65 -1.24 25.80
C TRP A 316 0.28 -1.95 25.88
N MET A 317 0.27 -3.28 25.93
CA MET A 317 -0.95 -4.07 25.86
C MET A 317 -1.69 -4.00 27.20
N THR A 318 -2.87 -3.38 27.18
CA THR A 318 -3.72 -3.22 28.35
C THR A 318 -4.49 -4.51 28.69
N PRO A 319 -4.96 -4.70 29.94
CA PRO A 319 -5.80 -5.85 30.31
C PRO A 319 -7.11 -5.96 29.52
N ALA A 320 -7.59 -4.86 28.93
CA ALA A 320 -8.74 -4.88 28.02
C ALA A 320 -8.39 -5.47 26.65
N GLN A 321 -7.16 -5.23 26.16
CA GLN A 321 -6.67 -5.80 24.90
C GLN A 321 -6.29 -7.27 25.07
N GLU A 322 -5.60 -7.65 26.14
CA GLU A 322 -5.33 -9.05 26.46
C GLU A 322 -6.62 -9.88 26.46
N ARG A 323 -7.66 -9.42 27.20
CA ARG A 323 -8.96 -10.06 27.23
C ARG A 323 -9.62 -10.13 25.86
N ALA A 324 -9.61 -9.03 25.10
CA ALA A 324 -10.20 -9.00 23.75
C ALA A 324 -9.52 -9.99 22.79
N ILE A 325 -8.20 -10.19 22.90
CA ILE A 325 -7.47 -11.20 22.12
C ILE A 325 -7.88 -12.61 22.56
N VAL A 326 -7.90 -12.89 23.86
CA VAL A 326 -8.30 -14.22 24.39
C VAL A 326 -9.73 -14.56 23.98
N GLU A 327 -10.69 -13.67 24.20
CA GLU A 327 -12.10 -13.86 23.82
C GLU A 327 -12.28 -14.01 22.31
N PHE A 328 -11.54 -13.24 21.49
CA PHE A 328 -11.55 -13.36 20.03
C PHE A 328 -11.11 -14.76 19.59
N VAL A 329 -9.96 -15.24 20.06
CA VAL A 329 -9.44 -16.55 19.65
C VAL A 329 -10.29 -17.69 20.23
N GLU A 330 -10.50 -17.73 21.55
CA GLU A 330 -11.29 -18.81 22.18
C GLU A 330 -12.74 -18.86 21.67
N GLY A 331 -13.29 -17.71 21.26
CA GLY A 331 -14.61 -17.57 20.61
C GLY A 331 -14.70 -18.19 19.21
N GLY A 332 -13.58 -18.59 18.58
CA GLY A 332 -13.57 -19.29 17.29
C GLY A 332 -12.74 -18.64 16.17
N LYS A 333 -11.92 -17.63 16.49
CA LYS A 333 -11.17 -16.87 15.47
C LYS A 333 -9.71 -17.33 15.35
N ALA A 334 -9.05 -16.84 14.31
CA ALA A 334 -7.69 -17.21 13.95
C ALA A 334 -6.66 -16.24 14.55
N PHE A 335 -5.54 -16.75 15.08
CA PHE A 335 -4.39 -15.94 15.47
C PHE A 335 -3.09 -16.51 14.89
N LEU A 336 -2.36 -15.66 14.16
CA LEU A 336 -0.99 -15.90 13.73
C LEU A 336 -0.05 -15.00 14.55
N ASN A 337 0.71 -15.60 15.46
CA ASN A 337 1.66 -14.90 16.32
C ASN A 337 3.07 -15.03 15.71
N LEU A 338 3.72 -13.92 15.40
CA LEU A 338 4.97 -13.93 14.64
C LEU A 338 6.16 -13.39 15.45
N HIS A 339 7.30 -14.02 15.28
CA HIS A 339 8.63 -13.59 15.69
C HIS A 339 8.73 -13.13 17.16
N ASN A 340 8.80 -11.82 17.41
CA ASN A 340 8.96 -11.21 18.73
C ASN A 340 7.65 -10.96 19.46
N SER A 341 6.51 -11.44 18.95
CA SER A 341 5.17 -11.25 19.55
C SER A 341 4.89 -12.05 20.82
N MET A 342 5.95 -12.52 21.48
CA MET A 342 5.98 -13.02 22.87
C MET A 342 6.92 -12.20 23.77
N GLY A 343 7.50 -11.12 23.23
CA GLY A 343 8.47 -10.23 23.87
C GLY A 343 7.82 -9.32 24.90
N LEU A 344 8.40 -9.30 26.11
CA LEU A 344 8.24 -8.17 27.05
C LEU A 344 6.79 -7.88 27.51
N TYR A 345 5.96 -8.93 27.50
CA TYR A 345 4.63 -8.97 28.15
C TYR A 345 4.72 -9.54 29.58
N PRO A 346 3.73 -9.29 30.46
CA PRO A 346 3.72 -9.80 31.84
C PRO A 346 3.80 -11.33 31.90
N ALA A 347 4.77 -11.84 32.66
CA ALA A 347 4.94 -13.28 32.85
C ALA A 347 3.70 -13.89 33.54
N GLY A 348 3.13 -14.94 32.93
CA GLY A 348 1.88 -15.54 33.40
C GLY A 348 0.62 -14.74 33.07
N GLY A 349 0.74 -13.65 32.31
CA GLY A 349 -0.41 -12.86 31.83
C GLY A 349 -1.27 -13.64 30.81
N PRO A 350 -2.57 -13.30 30.67
CA PRO A 350 -3.50 -13.98 29.76
C PRO A 350 -2.97 -14.14 28.34
N TYR A 351 -2.29 -13.13 27.79
CA TYR A 351 -1.76 -13.18 26.43
C TYR A 351 -0.64 -14.21 26.24
N LEU A 352 0.37 -14.25 27.12
CA LEU A 352 1.44 -15.26 27.03
C LEU A 352 0.92 -16.66 27.35
N ASN A 353 -0.03 -16.77 28.28
CA ASN A 353 -0.72 -18.02 28.54
C ASN A 353 -1.45 -18.52 27.28
N LEU A 354 -2.13 -17.64 26.54
CA LEU A 354 -2.76 -17.97 25.26
C LEU A 354 -1.72 -18.40 24.21
N VAL A 355 -0.64 -17.64 23.98
CA VAL A 355 0.36 -18.01 22.95
C VAL A 355 1.06 -19.34 23.28
N GLY A 356 1.15 -19.72 24.56
CA GLY A 356 1.74 -20.99 24.98
C GLY A 356 3.26 -20.97 25.02
N GLY A 357 3.87 -19.78 25.01
CA GLY A 357 5.30 -19.56 25.11
C GLY A 357 5.63 -18.12 25.50
N ARG A 358 6.89 -17.87 25.82
CA ARG A 358 7.39 -16.51 26.15
C ARG A 358 8.76 -16.27 25.56
N TYR A 359 9.07 -15.01 25.28
CA TYR A 359 10.42 -14.60 24.92
C TYR A 359 11.36 -14.61 26.15
N ILE A 360 12.63 -15.01 25.95
CA ILE A 360 13.69 -14.93 26.97
C ILE A 360 15.00 -14.30 26.46
N GLY A 361 15.08 -13.97 25.18
CA GLY A 361 16.33 -13.56 24.52
C GLY A 361 16.55 -14.24 23.18
N HIS A 362 17.51 -13.72 22.43
CA HIS A 362 18.10 -14.30 21.22
C HIS A 362 19.63 -14.23 21.29
N GLY A 363 20.30 -15.02 20.45
CA GLY A 363 21.74 -14.90 20.19
C GLY A 363 22.06 -13.67 19.33
N PRO A 364 23.31 -13.48 18.87
CA PRO A 364 23.57 -12.54 17.78
C PRO A 364 22.79 -12.95 16.52
N LEU A 365 22.64 -12.03 15.56
CA LEU A 365 22.21 -12.38 14.20
C LEU A 365 23.16 -13.45 13.65
N GLU A 366 22.63 -14.63 13.34
CA GLU A 366 23.41 -15.77 12.85
C GLU A 366 22.65 -16.54 11.78
N ARG A 367 23.36 -17.42 11.06
CA ARG A 367 22.72 -18.43 10.24
C ARG A 367 22.41 -19.65 11.11
N PHE A 368 21.17 -20.12 11.03
CA PHE A 368 20.74 -21.36 11.67
C PHE A 368 19.89 -22.20 10.71
N ARG A 369 19.79 -23.50 11.01
CA ARG A 369 18.90 -24.43 10.31
C ARG A 369 17.53 -24.41 10.97
N VAL A 370 16.49 -24.27 10.14
CA VAL A 370 15.09 -24.49 10.50
C VAL A 370 14.74 -25.94 10.13
N GLU A 371 14.38 -26.73 11.13
CA GLU A 371 14.07 -28.16 11.05
C GLU A 371 12.56 -28.39 11.21
N VAL A 372 11.95 -29.13 10.27
CA VAL A 372 10.53 -29.51 10.36
C VAL A 372 10.37 -30.71 11.29
N VAL A 373 9.69 -30.52 12.42
CA VAL A 373 9.49 -31.54 13.46
C VAL A 373 8.34 -32.49 13.09
N ASP A 374 7.21 -31.95 12.65
CA ASP A 374 6.09 -32.72 12.12
C ASP A 374 5.83 -32.31 10.67
N PRO A 375 6.20 -33.12 9.67
CA PRO A 375 5.95 -32.84 8.25
C PRO A 375 4.52 -33.15 7.79
N ASN A 376 3.68 -33.75 8.64
CA ASN A 376 2.30 -34.14 8.29
C ASN A 376 1.27 -33.07 8.66
N HIS A 377 1.62 -32.12 9.54
CA HIS A 377 0.72 -31.05 9.94
C HIS A 377 0.39 -30.12 8.74
N PRO A 378 -0.86 -29.62 8.60
CA PRO A 378 -1.21 -28.75 7.47
C PRO A 378 -0.34 -27.50 7.32
N VAL A 379 0.16 -26.94 8.43
CA VAL A 379 1.06 -25.78 8.44
C VAL A 379 2.42 -26.08 7.77
N THR A 380 2.96 -27.28 7.95
CA THR A 380 4.28 -27.70 7.44
C THR A 380 4.20 -28.42 6.09
N ARG A 381 3.00 -28.61 5.54
CA ARG A 381 2.76 -29.28 4.27
C ARG A 381 3.55 -28.66 3.11
N GLY A 382 4.46 -29.44 2.52
CA GLY A 382 5.34 -29.01 1.43
C GLY A 382 6.55 -28.17 1.86
N VAL A 383 6.66 -27.83 3.15
CA VAL A 383 7.82 -27.16 3.73
C VAL A 383 8.92 -28.20 3.92
N LYS A 384 10.14 -27.83 3.57
CA LYS A 384 11.36 -28.61 3.84
C LYS A 384 12.22 -27.85 4.83
N ASP A 385 13.15 -28.55 5.48
CA ASP A 385 14.25 -27.91 6.20
C ASP A 385 14.94 -26.84 5.34
N PHE A 386 15.33 -25.74 5.96
CA PHE A 386 16.01 -24.64 5.30
C PHE A 386 16.99 -23.93 6.23
N PHE A 387 17.76 -22.99 5.70
CA PHE A 387 18.60 -22.10 6.49
C PHE A 387 18.02 -20.70 6.46
N ALA A 388 18.05 -20.01 7.60
CA ALA A 388 17.70 -18.61 7.71
C ALA A 388 18.88 -17.85 8.35
N ALA A 389 19.04 -16.57 7.98
CA ALA A 389 19.91 -15.63 8.68
C ALA A 389 18.99 -14.64 9.42
N ASP A 390 18.89 -14.78 10.73
CA ASP A 390 17.84 -14.14 11.54
C ASP A 390 18.24 -14.08 13.03
N GLU A 391 17.39 -13.50 13.88
CA GLU A 391 17.55 -13.59 15.34
C GLU A 391 17.00 -14.93 15.84
N GLN A 392 17.86 -15.88 16.22
CA GLN A 392 17.41 -17.17 16.76
C GLN A 392 16.78 -16.98 18.15
N HIS A 393 15.46 -16.88 18.19
CA HIS A 393 14.68 -16.91 19.43
C HIS A 393 14.79 -18.27 20.11
N THR A 394 14.88 -18.27 21.44
CA THR A 394 14.98 -19.49 22.27
C THR A 394 13.81 -19.65 23.26
N PRO A 395 12.54 -19.57 22.81
CA PRO A 395 11.40 -19.46 23.71
C PRO A 395 11.16 -20.77 24.48
N PRO A 396 11.04 -20.74 25.82
CA PRO A 396 10.35 -21.80 26.55
C PRO A 396 8.86 -21.77 26.19
N TYR A 397 8.29 -22.96 26.00
CA TYR A 397 6.92 -23.19 25.55
C TYR A 397 6.26 -24.30 26.39
N ASP A 398 4.93 -24.36 26.38
CA ASP A 398 4.18 -25.38 27.11
C ASP A 398 3.97 -26.64 26.26
N GLU A 399 4.89 -27.60 26.42
CA GLU A 399 4.90 -28.89 25.70
C GLU A 399 3.63 -29.74 25.92
N LYS A 400 2.85 -29.47 26.97
CA LYS A 400 1.59 -30.18 27.26
C LYS A 400 0.39 -29.55 26.56
N LYS A 401 0.56 -28.34 26.04
CA LYS A 401 -0.52 -27.52 25.48
C LYS A 401 -0.41 -27.34 23.97
N VAL A 402 0.79 -27.19 23.42
CA VAL A 402 1.00 -26.86 22.01
C VAL A 402 1.65 -27.98 21.21
N HIS A 403 1.25 -28.15 19.96
CA HIS A 403 1.85 -29.12 19.05
C HIS A 403 3.05 -28.49 18.33
N LEU A 404 4.25 -29.02 18.56
CA LEU A 404 5.49 -28.48 18.02
C LEU A 404 5.66 -28.80 16.52
N LEU A 405 5.89 -27.76 15.72
CA LEU A 405 6.00 -27.88 14.26
C LEU A 405 7.44 -27.70 13.76
N LEU A 406 8.20 -26.79 14.37
CA LEU A 406 9.52 -26.37 13.91
C LEU A 406 10.51 -26.26 15.07
N ARG A 407 11.78 -26.54 14.78
CA ARG A 407 12.92 -26.19 15.63
C ARG A 407 13.96 -25.38 14.86
N ASN A 408 14.63 -24.46 15.54
CA ASN A 408 15.85 -23.83 15.03
C ASN A 408 17.06 -24.50 15.68
N ARG A 409 18.14 -24.69 14.91
CA ARG A 409 19.44 -25.22 15.34
C ARG A 409 20.55 -24.30 14.83
N SER A 410 21.32 -23.72 15.74
CA SER A 410 22.51 -22.91 15.40
C SER A 410 23.52 -23.71 14.59
N ASP A 411 24.34 -23.05 13.78
CA ASP A 411 25.36 -23.72 12.94
C ASP A 411 26.38 -24.52 13.78
N ASP A 412 26.63 -24.13 15.04
CA ASP A 412 27.49 -24.85 15.99
C ASP A 412 26.77 -25.97 16.77
N GLY A 413 25.46 -26.13 16.54
CA GLY A 413 24.59 -27.13 17.17
C GLY A 413 24.28 -26.92 18.65
N LYS A 414 24.78 -25.87 19.30
CA LYS A 414 24.62 -25.65 20.75
C LYS A 414 23.25 -25.09 21.12
N ALA A 415 22.64 -24.27 20.28
CA ALA A 415 21.32 -23.70 20.50
C ALA A 415 20.27 -24.45 19.66
N VAL A 416 19.47 -25.29 20.31
CA VAL A 416 18.29 -25.94 19.73
C VAL A 416 17.05 -25.45 20.44
N ALA A 417 16.12 -24.83 19.73
CA ALA A 417 14.92 -24.23 20.33
C ALA A 417 13.66 -24.47 19.49
N ALA A 418 12.50 -24.41 20.12
CA ALA A 418 11.22 -24.37 19.42
C ALA A 418 11.10 -23.10 18.58
N ALA A 419 10.71 -23.25 17.31
CA ALA A 419 10.64 -22.17 16.33
C ALA A 419 9.25 -22.01 15.70
N GLY A 420 8.31 -22.89 16.06
CA GLY A 420 6.92 -22.76 15.65
C GLY A 420 6.07 -23.90 16.19
N TRP A 421 4.83 -23.59 16.54
CA TRP A 421 3.86 -24.52 17.11
C TRP A 421 2.44 -24.08 16.78
N ALA A 422 1.49 -25.01 16.88
CA ALA A 422 0.07 -24.75 16.65
C ALA A 422 -0.81 -25.49 17.67
N TYR A 423 -1.97 -24.92 18.01
CA TYR A 423 -3.01 -25.61 18.77
C TYR A 423 -4.38 -24.92 18.65
N GLU A 424 -5.45 -25.55 19.15
CA GLU A 424 -6.82 -25.02 19.10
C GLU A 424 -7.31 -24.52 20.48
N PRO A 425 -7.05 -23.25 20.87
CA PRO A 425 -7.64 -22.66 22.08
C PRO A 425 -9.15 -22.43 21.93
N GLY A 426 -9.93 -23.01 22.86
CA GLY A 426 -11.38 -22.89 22.85
C GLY A 426 -11.97 -23.46 21.57
N LYS A 427 -12.48 -22.58 20.69
CA LYS A 427 -12.96 -22.93 19.34
C LYS A 427 -12.04 -22.43 18.22
N GLY A 428 -11.06 -21.58 18.55
CA GLY A 428 -10.18 -20.93 17.58
C GLY A 428 -8.97 -21.76 17.21
N ARG A 429 -8.04 -21.12 16.51
CA ARG A 429 -6.75 -21.71 16.12
C ARG A 429 -5.64 -20.68 16.28
N LEU A 430 -4.55 -21.10 16.91
CA LEU A 430 -3.36 -20.29 17.12
C LEU A 430 -2.16 -21.01 16.49
N CYS A 431 -1.40 -20.29 15.66
CA CYS A 431 -0.09 -20.71 15.17
C CYS A 431 0.95 -19.66 15.58
N HIS A 432 2.05 -20.10 16.17
CA HIS A 432 3.25 -19.28 16.37
C HIS A 432 4.34 -19.67 15.37
N LEU A 433 5.04 -18.69 14.80
CA LEU A 433 6.24 -18.89 13.96
C LEU A 433 7.31 -17.86 14.38
N ALA A 434 8.50 -18.34 14.77
CA ALA A 434 9.53 -17.52 15.40
C ALA A 434 10.44 -16.77 14.40
N ASN A 435 10.46 -17.14 13.13
CA ASN A 435 11.42 -16.64 12.14
C ASN A 435 10.82 -15.49 11.32
N GLY A 436 11.48 -14.34 11.29
CA GLY A 436 11.00 -13.14 10.58
C GLY A 436 11.47 -11.80 11.13
N HIS A 437 12.66 -11.69 11.72
CA HIS A 437 13.26 -10.37 12.02
C HIS A 437 13.75 -9.71 10.73
N THR A 438 14.59 -10.42 9.97
CA THR A 438 15.24 -9.91 8.78
C THR A 438 14.33 -9.95 7.55
N ARG A 439 14.59 -9.03 6.61
CA ARG A 439 13.97 -9.04 5.27
C ARG A 439 14.18 -10.39 4.58
N ASP A 440 15.38 -10.95 4.65
CA ASP A 440 15.72 -12.23 4.02
C ASP A 440 14.96 -13.41 4.65
N ALA A 441 14.82 -13.44 5.98
CA ALA A 441 14.03 -14.46 6.67
C ALA A 441 12.53 -14.35 6.35
N LEU A 442 11.97 -13.14 6.30
CA LEU A 442 10.57 -12.91 5.91
C LEU A 442 10.31 -13.33 4.46
N HIS A 443 11.18 -12.97 3.51
CA HIS A 443 11.02 -13.31 2.10
C HIS A 443 11.46 -14.74 1.74
N HIS A 444 12.09 -15.49 2.66
CA HIS A 444 12.55 -16.84 2.38
C HIS A 444 11.41 -17.75 1.89
N PRO A 445 11.54 -18.47 0.76
CA PRO A 445 10.42 -19.20 0.14
C PRO A 445 9.71 -20.21 1.05
N MET A 446 10.47 -20.89 1.93
CA MET A 446 9.88 -21.81 2.92
C MET A 446 9.16 -21.07 4.06
N ASN A 447 9.63 -19.89 4.48
CA ASN A 447 8.95 -19.10 5.51
C ASN A 447 7.66 -18.49 4.96
N GLN A 448 7.70 -17.98 3.73
CA GLN A 448 6.51 -17.59 2.97
C GLN A 448 5.50 -18.73 2.83
N LEU A 449 5.95 -19.98 2.59
CA LEU A 449 5.06 -21.14 2.52
C LEU A 449 4.47 -21.49 3.90
N LEU A 450 5.28 -21.49 4.96
CA LEU A 450 4.84 -21.67 6.35
C LEU A 450 3.77 -20.67 6.74
N MET A 451 3.99 -19.37 6.50
CA MET A 451 3.01 -18.32 6.81
C MET A 451 1.71 -18.50 6.00
N ARG A 452 1.78 -18.84 4.71
CA ARG A 452 0.60 -19.12 3.87
C ARG A 452 -0.21 -20.31 4.39
N ASN A 453 0.46 -21.41 4.73
CA ASN A 453 -0.17 -22.58 5.30
C ASN A 453 -0.75 -22.30 6.71
N ALA A 454 -0.06 -21.50 7.53
CA ALA A 454 -0.53 -21.09 8.85
C ALA A 454 -1.79 -20.21 8.79
N VAL A 455 -1.84 -19.24 7.87
CA VAL A 455 -3.04 -18.43 7.61
C VAL A 455 -4.22 -19.33 7.20
N ASN A 456 -4.02 -20.25 6.25
CA ASN A 456 -5.08 -21.15 5.82
C ASN A 456 -5.54 -22.11 6.94
N TRP A 457 -4.60 -22.73 7.66
CA TRP A 457 -4.93 -23.61 8.78
C TRP A 457 -5.66 -22.86 9.90
N CYS A 458 -5.18 -21.69 10.34
CA CYS A 458 -5.89 -20.94 11.39
C CYS A 458 -7.31 -20.54 10.96
N LEU A 459 -7.53 -20.27 9.66
CA LEU A 459 -8.84 -19.94 9.08
C LEU A 459 -9.70 -21.16 8.72
N ARG A 460 -9.24 -22.40 8.96
CA ARG A 460 -9.91 -23.67 8.59
C ARG A 460 -10.14 -23.81 7.06
N ARG A 461 -9.10 -23.49 6.29
CA ARG A 461 -9.05 -23.48 4.80
C ARG A 461 -7.96 -24.42 4.22
N GLU A 462 -7.47 -25.36 5.02
CA GLU A 462 -6.35 -26.27 4.68
C GLU A 462 -6.63 -27.32 3.59
#